data_AF-A0A5B7I8M8-F1
#
_entry.id   AF-A0A5B7I8M8-F1
#
_cell.length_a   1.000
_cell.length_b   1.000
_cell.length_c   1.000
_cell.angle_alpha   90.00
_cell.angle_beta   90.00
_cell.angle_gamma   90.00
#
_symmetry.space_group_name_H-M   'P 1'
#
loop_
_entity.id
_entity.type
_entity.pdbx_description
1 polymer ?
#
loop_
_entity_poly.entity_id
_entity_poly.type
_entity_poly.pdbx_seq_one_letter_code
_entity_poly.pdbx_strand_id
1 'polypeptide(L)'
;MFTTLIITQHAGGSPGSVVVSRVQEVDISGLTVHPACVVSVLLTSLRTESWQANSGQHSLLPAQSVIINISGKVLMIQRDQQQPLGSPNNGKLVRKQ
;
A
#
# COMPACT_ATOMS: atom_id res chain seq x y z
N MET A 1 17.67 -11.49 11.20
CA MET A 1 18.12 -10.23 10.59
C MET A 1 16.88 -9.41 10.29
N PHE A 2 16.73 -8.23 10.90
CA PHE A 2 15.59 -7.36 10.58
C PHE A 2 15.91 -6.62 9.27
N THR A 3 15.11 -6.85 8.22
CA THR A 3 15.27 -6.23 6.91
C THR A 3 13.98 -5.57 6.49
N THR A 4 13.99 -4.24 6.44
CA THR A 4 12.84 -3.41 6.10
C THR A 4 13.15 -2.57 4.88
N LEU A 5 12.28 -2.62 3.87
CA LEU A 5 12.34 -1.73 2.71
C LEU A 5 11.48 -0.50 2.96
N ILE A 6 12.12 0.68 2.92
CA ILE A 6 11.43 1.97 2.98
C ILE A 6 11.44 2.57 1.58
N ILE A 7 10.26 2.85 1.05
CA ILE A 7 10.08 3.44 -0.28
C ILE A 7 9.58 4.86 -0.10
N THR A 8 10.36 5.81 -0.63
CA THR A 8 10.09 7.25 -0.54
C THR A 8 9.83 7.83 -1.92
N GLN A 9 8.92 8.77 -2.02
CA GLN A 9 8.68 9.57 -3.20
C GLN A 9 9.28 10.95 -2.99
N HIS A 10 9.95 11.45 -4.02
CA HIS A 10 10.39 12.83 -4.08
C HIS A 10 9.42 13.62 -4.98
N ALA A 11 8.94 14.75 -4.49
CA ALA A 11 8.16 15.72 -5.25
C ALA A 11 8.95 17.03 -5.37
N GLY A 12 8.92 17.64 -6.55
CA GLY A 12 9.56 18.93 -6.80
C GLY A 12 9.00 20.01 -5.88
N GLY A 13 9.85 20.61 -5.04
CA GLY A 13 9.51 21.74 -4.20
C GLY A 13 9.76 23.08 -4.90
N SER A 14 9.69 24.17 -4.13
CA SER A 14 10.20 25.47 -4.58
C SER A 14 11.68 25.37 -5.01
N PRO A 15 12.19 26.27 -5.86
CA PRO A 15 13.61 26.26 -6.25
C PRO A 15 14.51 26.24 -5.00
N GLY A 16 15.32 25.18 -4.88
CA GLY A 16 16.16 24.90 -3.71
C GLY A 16 15.53 23.99 -2.64
N SER A 17 14.32 23.47 -2.84
CA SER A 17 13.61 22.59 -1.91
C SER A 17 13.13 21.29 -2.57
N VAL A 18 13.22 20.20 -1.81
CA VAL A 18 12.97 18.81 -2.21
C VAL A 18 12.05 18.22 -1.15
N VAL A 19 10.82 17.88 -1.50
CA VAL A 19 9.88 17.26 -0.55
C VAL A 19 9.95 15.76 -0.69
N VAL A 20 10.40 15.08 0.37
CA VAL A 20 10.45 13.61 0.43
C VAL A 20 9.34 13.11 1.34
N SER A 21 8.44 12.29 0.81
CA SER A 21 7.39 11.62 1.58
C SER A 21 7.61 10.11 1.57
N ARG A 22 7.38 9.47 2.71
CA ARG A 22 7.43 8.01 2.80
C ARG A 22 6.14 7.44 2.21
N VAL A 23 6.27 6.66 1.14
CA VAL A 23 5.14 6.01 0.48
C VAL A 23 4.82 4.70 1.17
N GLN A 24 5.86 3.93 1.51
CA GLN A 24 5.68 2.55 1.90
C GLN A 24 6.80 2.04 2.81
N GLU A 25 6.44 1.17 3.74
CA GLU A 25 7.38 0.35 4.50
C GLU A 25 6.95 -1.09 4.39
N VAL A 26 7.87 -1.98 4.02
CA VAL A 26 7.63 -3.41 3.87
C VAL A 26 8.67 -4.15 4.70
N ASP A 27 8.21 -4.95 5.66
CA ASP A 27 9.07 -5.92 6.31
C ASP A 27 9.29 -7.11 5.37
N ILE A 28 10.56 -7.38 5.05
CA ILE A 28 10.97 -8.48 4.19
C ILE A 28 11.89 -9.47 4.94
N SER A 29 11.95 -9.39 6.26
CA SER A 29 12.82 -10.22 7.10
C SER A 29 12.57 -11.72 6.92
N GLY A 30 11.34 -12.11 6.60
CA GLY A 30 10.96 -13.49 6.27
C GLY A 30 11.11 -13.87 4.79
N LEU A 31 11.41 -12.91 3.92
CA LEU A 31 11.45 -13.09 2.46
C LEU A 31 12.88 -13.14 1.90
N THR A 32 13.86 -12.64 2.65
CA THR A 32 15.27 -12.67 2.25
C THR A 32 16.18 -13.08 3.41
N VAL A 33 17.29 -13.74 3.06
CA VAL A 33 18.39 -14.05 3.99
C VAL A 33 19.37 -12.88 4.15
N HIS A 34 19.41 -11.96 3.18
CA HIS A 34 20.31 -10.80 3.17
C HIS A 34 19.73 -9.65 2.33
N PRO A 35 19.92 -8.36 2.70
CA PRO A 35 19.39 -7.21 1.96
C PRO A 35 19.87 -7.15 0.50
N ALA A 36 21.09 -7.60 0.23
CA ALA A 36 21.66 -7.60 -1.13
C ALA A 36 20.93 -8.53 -2.12
N CYS A 37 20.07 -9.42 -1.64
CA CYS A 37 19.26 -10.28 -2.51
C CYS A 37 18.09 -9.53 -3.17
N VAL A 38 17.76 -8.32 -2.70
CA VAL A 38 16.73 -7.47 -3.32
C VAL A 38 17.31 -6.85 -4.58
N VAL A 39 16.85 -7.32 -5.74
CA VAL A 39 17.35 -6.89 -7.06
C VAL A 39 16.56 -5.69 -7.57
N SER A 40 15.25 -5.71 -7.41
CA SER A 40 14.38 -4.63 -7.85
C SER A 40 13.11 -4.54 -7.03
N VAL A 41 12.55 -3.33 -6.99
CA VAL A 41 11.30 -3.00 -6.33
C VAL A 41 10.48 -2.15 -7.29
N LEU A 42 9.22 -2.52 -7.48
CA LEU A 42 8.27 -1.79 -8.31
C LEU A 42 7.01 -1.50 -7.50
N LEU A 43 6.64 -0.23 -7.42
CA LEU A 43 5.35 0.22 -6.88
C LEU A 43 4.32 0.34 -7.99
N THR A 44 3.14 -0.22 -7.80
CA THR A 44 2.05 -0.13 -8.77
C THR A 44 0.68 -0.02 -8.11
N SER A 45 -0.28 0.59 -8.82
CA SER A 45 -1.66 0.76 -8.36
C SER A 45 -2.57 -0.39 -8.82
N LEU A 46 -2.01 -1.50 -9.28
CA LEU A 46 -2.80 -2.67 -9.68
C LEU A 46 -3.58 -3.22 -8.49
N ARG A 47 -4.89 -3.35 -8.69
CA ARG A 47 -5.82 -4.08 -7.83
C ARG A 47 -6.19 -5.37 -8.51
N THR A 48 -6.22 -6.47 -7.76
CA THR A 48 -6.99 -7.65 -8.16
C THR A 48 -8.45 -7.32 -7.95
N GLU A 49 -9.24 -7.35 -9.02
CA GLU A 49 -10.68 -7.11 -8.95
C GLU A 49 -11.38 -8.20 -8.12
N SER A 50 -11.57 -7.97 -6.82
CA SER A 50 -12.59 -8.70 -6.08
C SER A 50 -13.95 -8.18 -6.56
N TRP A 51 -14.81 -9.07 -7.05
CA TRP A 51 -16.15 -8.85 -7.66
C TRP A 51 -17.21 -8.13 -6.77
N GLN A 52 -16.83 -7.21 -5.89
CA GLN A 52 -17.75 -6.44 -5.04
C GLN A 52 -17.31 -4.99 -4.86
N ALA A 53 -17.05 -4.27 -5.95
CA ALA A 53 -16.97 -2.81 -5.90
C ALA A 53 -18.37 -2.20 -6.04
N ASN A 54 -19.20 -2.33 -4.98
CA ASN A 54 -20.44 -1.57 -4.89
C ASN A 54 -20.10 -0.10 -4.59
N SER A 55 -20.61 0.80 -5.41
CA SER A 55 -20.69 2.26 -5.22
C SER A 55 -19.38 3.07 -5.10
N GLY A 56 -18.95 3.66 -6.22
CA GLY A 56 -19.06 5.11 -6.36
C GLY A 56 -17.93 6.05 -5.86
N GLN A 57 -16.80 5.57 -5.35
CA GLN A 57 -15.66 6.46 -5.06
C GLN A 57 -14.33 5.88 -5.55
N HIS A 58 -14.04 6.13 -6.82
CA HIS A 58 -12.72 5.89 -7.40
C HIS A 58 -11.76 7.01 -6.98
N SER A 59 -11.41 7.03 -5.69
CA SER A 59 -10.36 7.93 -5.20
C SER A 59 -9.04 7.51 -5.86
N LEU A 60 -8.24 8.49 -6.27
CA LEU A 60 -6.91 8.35 -6.90
C LEU A 60 -5.90 7.78 -5.90
N LEU A 61 -6.12 6.52 -5.50
CA LEU A 61 -5.50 5.90 -4.34
C LEU A 61 -4.00 5.66 -4.58
N PRO A 62 -3.15 5.88 -3.55
CA PRO A 62 -1.72 5.61 -3.62
C PRO A 62 -1.44 4.15 -4.01
N ALA A 63 -0.27 3.90 -4.62
CA ALA A 63 0.16 2.58 -5.08
C ALA A 63 -0.13 1.49 -4.03
N GLN A 64 -0.91 0.49 -4.43
CA GLN A 64 -1.45 -0.52 -3.51
C GLN A 64 -0.64 -1.80 -3.49
N SER A 65 0.09 -2.08 -4.57
CA SER A 65 0.88 -3.29 -4.69
C SER A 65 2.36 -2.98 -4.85
N VAL A 66 3.17 -3.81 -4.18
CA VAL A 66 4.64 -3.81 -4.32
C VAL A 66 5.04 -5.11 -4.96
N ILE A 67 5.77 -5.03 -6.05
CA ILE A 67 6.44 -6.17 -6.65
C ILE A 67 7.91 -6.10 -6.27
N ILE A 68 8.43 -7.19 -5.72
CA ILE A 68 9.81 -7.30 -5.25
C ILE A 68 10.46 -8.50 -5.92
N ASN A 69 11.61 -8.30 -6.54
CA ASN A 69 12.47 -9.39 -7.02
C ASN A 69 13.54 -9.67 -5.97
N ILE A 70 13.50 -10.88 -5.41
CA ILE A 70 14.50 -11.39 -4.45
C ILE A 70 15.19 -12.60 -5.07
N SER A 71 16.45 -12.45 -5.48
CA SER A 71 17.27 -13.51 -6.08
C SER A 71 16.59 -14.31 -7.21
N GLY A 72 15.78 -13.64 -8.05
CA GLY A 72 15.06 -14.28 -9.15
C GLY A 72 13.66 -14.79 -8.81
N LYS A 73 13.24 -14.69 -7.54
CA LYS A 73 11.85 -14.92 -7.13
C LYS A 73 11.11 -13.59 -7.13
N VAL A 74 10.02 -13.50 -7.87
CA VAL A 74 9.17 -12.30 -7.93
C VAL A 74 7.98 -12.50 -7.01
N LEU A 75 7.83 -11.62 -6.03
CA LEU A 75 6.71 -11.60 -5.10
C LEU A 75 5.89 -10.33 -5.33
N MET A 76 4.57 -10.47 -5.32
CA MET A 76 3.64 -9.35 -5.29
C MET A 76 2.97 -9.30 -3.92
N ILE A 77 3.06 -8.15 -3.27
CA ILE A 77 2.40 -7.86 -2.00
C ILE A 77 1.29 -6.86 -2.30
N GLN A 78 0.04 -7.28 -2.19
CA GLN A 78 -1.13 -6.41 -2.35
C GLN A 78 -1.61 -5.92 -0.99
N ARG A 79 -1.94 -4.64 -0.89
CA ARG A 79 -2.51 -4.05 0.32
C ARG A 79 -3.95 -3.65 0.11
N ASP A 80 -4.82 -4.29 0.86
CA ASP A 80 -6.19 -3.82 0.98
C ASP A 80 -6.21 -2.59 1.90
N GLN A 81 -6.56 -1.43 1.32
CA GLN A 81 -7.02 -0.33 2.15
C GLN A 81 -8.43 -0.67 2.64
N GLN A 82 -8.53 -1.25 3.83
CA GLN A 82 -9.73 -1.09 4.62
C GLN A 82 -9.78 0.38 5.05
N GLN A 83 -10.60 1.20 4.39
CA GLN A 83 -10.99 2.47 4.99
C GLN A 83 -11.57 2.17 6.37
N PRO A 84 -11.14 2.86 7.44
CA PRO A 84 -11.82 2.74 8.71
C PRO A 84 -13.27 3.19 8.51
N LEU A 85 -14.23 2.26 8.63
CA LEU A 85 -15.65 2.58 8.70
C LEU A 85 -15.88 3.33 10.01
N GLY A 86 -15.69 4.64 9.97
CA GLY A 86 -15.77 5.52 11.13
C GLY A 86 -16.63 6.74 10.85
N SER A 87 -17.95 6.54 10.70
CA SER A 87 -18.93 7.56 11.06
C SER A 87 -20.03 6.90 11.90
N PRO A 88 -20.08 7.14 13.22
CA PRO A 88 -21.13 6.59 14.08
C PRO A 88 -22.39 7.45 13.92
N ASN A 89 -23.24 7.15 12.95
CA ASN A 89 -24.58 7.73 12.90
C ASN A 89 -25.58 6.83 13.62
N ASN A 90 -25.73 7.19 14.91
CA ASN A 90 -26.86 7.05 15.83
C ASN A 90 -28.08 6.21 15.42
N GLY A 91 -28.51 5.37 16.36
CA GLY A 91 -29.45 4.28 16.17
C GLY A 91 -30.86 4.67 15.71
N LYS A 92 -31.46 3.79 14.91
CA LYS A 92 -32.91 3.64 14.79
C LYS A 92 -33.27 2.18 14.99
N LEU A 93 -33.57 1.84 16.24
CA LEU A 93 -34.17 0.57 16.65
C LEU A 93 -35.56 0.47 16.01
N VAL A 94 -35.72 -0.42 15.04
CA VAL A 94 -37.04 -0.75 14.46
C VAL A 94 -37.78 -1.64 15.47
N ARG A 95 -38.67 -1.04 16.27
CA ARG A 95 -39.76 -1.80 16.92
C ARG A 95 -40.84 -2.02 15.87
N LYS A 96 -41.03 -3.27 15.45
CA LYS A 96 -42.26 -3.69 14.77
C LYS A 96 -43.39 -3.67 15.79
N GLN A 97 -44.43 -2.89 15.52
CA GLN A 97 -45.79 -3.12 16.00
C GLN A 97 -46.52 -3.94 14.95
#